data_AF-A0A1C4Z9D1-F1
#
_entry.id   AF-A0A1C4Z9D1-F1
#
_cell.length_a   1.000
_cell.length_b   1.000
_cell.length_c   1.000
_cell.angle_alpha   90.00
_cell.angle_beta   90.00
_cell.angle_gamma   90.00
#
_symmetry.space_group_name_H-M   'P 1'
#
loop_
_entity.id
_entity.type
_entity.pdbx_description
1 polymer ?
#
loop_
_entity_poly.entity_id
_entity_poly.type
_entity_poly.pdbx_seq_one_letter_code
_entity_poly.pdbx_strand_id
1 'polypeptide(L)'
;MVILGGARPANFIQPLPDGQVLLVDARTRGTAESAEVWDAAGTWVRSGHCGDAVEHVLATPSGDFWVGYFDEAAASGRGLGGHGLVRFGADLQPRWRYPFNADLPRIDDCEALNVHEEAAYASVYNAQHLISVRGSHGVDHGKTPHGGAAAVLVDGERAVLIGGYGADYDLATPLSIDAQGVQAAGPQSRLVLPDGMEIRNARWTCRGPELHAVIDGSWYRASLNDFHPAA
;
A
#
# COMPACT_ATOMS: atom_id res chain seq x y z
N MET A 1 -9.68 12.89 22.21
CA MET A 1 -9.69 11.41 22.11
C MET A 1 -11.06 11.02 21.58
N VAL A 2 -11.12 10.43 20.39
CA VAL A 2 -12.37 9.89 19.81
C VAL A 2 -12.43 8.41 20.16
N ILE A 3 -13.56 7.95 20.71
CA ILE A 3 -13.78 6.54 21.03
C ILE A 3 -14.81 6.01 20.06
N LEU A 4 -14.43 5.05 19.21
CA LEU A 4 -15.32 4.38 18.26
C LEU A 4 -16.03 3.22 18.96
N GLY A 5 -16.97 3.54 19.84
CA GLY A 5 -17.70 2.55 20.63
C GLY A 5 -18.55 1.64 19.74
N GLY A 6 -18.24 0.35 19.72
CA GLY A 6 -18.97 -0.65 18.92
C GLY A 6 -18.47 -0.83 17.49
N ALA A 7 -17.34 -0.20 17.12
CA ALA A 7 -16.69 -0.46 15.85
C ALA A 7 -16.31 -1.94 15.69
N ARG A 8 -16.42 -2.44 14.46
CA ARG A 8 -15.95 -3.79 14.13
C ARG A 8 -14.43 -3.89 14.29
N PRO A 9 -13.90 -5.10 14.53
CA PRO A 9 -12.47 -5.34 14.40
C PRO A 9 -11.97 -4.84 13.03
N ALA A 10 -10.84 -4.15 13.04
CA ALA A 10 -10.21 -3.64 11.84
C ALA A 10 -8.71 -3.87 11.90
N ASN A 11 -8.13 -4.22 10.75
CA ASN A 11 -6.70 -4.35 10.57
C ASN A 11 -6.08 -3.05 10.06
N PHE A 12 -6.87 -2.27 9.32
CA PHE A 12 -6.42 -1.03 8.70
C PHE A 12 -7.29 0.14 9.14
N ILE A 13 -6.62 1.28 9.36
CA ILE A 13 -7.23 2.54 9.74
C ILE A 13 -6.66 3.62 8.83
N GLN A 14 -7.53 4.39 8.18
CA GLN A 14 -7.11 5.48 7.30
C GLN A 14 -7.89 6.77 7.61
N PRO A 15 -7.20 7.93 7.67
CA PRO A 15 -7.89 9.20 7.72
C PRO A 15 -8.57 9.47 6.37
N LEU A 16 -9.76 10.05 6.43
CA LEU A 16 -10.51 10.58 5.31
C LEU A 16 -10.73 12.09 5.51
N PRO A 17 -11.18 12.83 4.47
CA PRO A 17 -11.57 14.23 4.59
C PRO A 17 -12.59 14.47 5.72
N ASP A 18 -12.67 15.74 6.15
CA ASP A 18 -13.60 16.20 7.20
C ASP A 18 -13.44 15.50 8.56
N GLY A 19 -12.26 14.92 8.81
CA GLY A 19 -11.95 14.19 10.04
C GLY A 19 -12.64 12.82 10.13
N GLN A 20 -13.16 12.30 9.02
CA GLN A 20 -13.68 10.94 8.96
C GLN A 20 -12.55 9.92 9.09
N VAL A 21 -12.90 8.72 9.57
CA VAL A 21 -11.98 7.59 9.71
C VAL A 21 -12.57 6.39 9.00
N LEU A 22 -11.79 5.79 8.11
CA LEU A 22 -12.07 4.50 7.47
C LEU A 22 -11.44 3.38 8.29
N LEU A 23 -12.25 2.38 8.61
CA LEU A 23 -11.82 1.11 9.21
C LEU A 23 -12.04 -0.01 8.20
N VAL A 24 -11.06 -0.89 8.02
CA VAL A 24 -11.16 -2.07 7.15
C VAL A 24 -10.63 -3.31 7.85
N ASP A 25 -11.41 -4.40 7.87
CA ASP A 25 -10.95 -5.73 8.31
C ASP A 25 -10.24 -6.43 7.14
N ALA A 26 -9.11 -7.07 7.42
CA ALA A 26 -8.39 -7.86 6.44
C ALA A 26 -9.22 -9.07 5.99
N ARG A 27 -9.98 -9.66 6.93
CA ARG A 27 -10.75 -10.88 6.71
C ARG A 27 -12.23 -10.67 6.97
N THR A 28 -13.04 -10.89 5.93
CA THR A 28 -14.51 -10.88 6.01
C THR A 28 -15.04 -11.99 6.91
N ARG A 29 -14.39 -13.16 6.97
CA ARG A 29 -14.88 -14.34 7.72
C ARG A 29 -16.35 -14.68 7.40
N GLY A 30 -16.78 -14.44 6.16
CA GLY A 30 -18.16 -14.67 5.70
C GLY A 30 -19.15 -13.54 6.02
N THR A 31 -18.71 -12.38 6.51
CA THR A 31 -19.55 -11.19 6.64
C THR A 31 -19.80 -10.52 5.29
N ALA A 32 -20.96 -9.87 5.16
CA ALA A 32 -21.28 -9.06 3.99
C ALA A 32 -20.49 -7.73 3.96
N GLU A 33 -20.00 -7.26 5.10
CA GLU A 33 -19.31 -5.98 5.26
C GLU A 33 -17.91 -6.19 5.82
N SER A 34 -16.93 -5.47 5.26
CA SER A 34 -15.53 -5.48 5.72
C SER A 34 -14.97 -4.08 5.96
N ALA A 35 -15.78 -3.02 5.77
CA ALA A 35 -15.37 -1.65 6.00
C ALA A 35 -16.45 -0.81 6.70
N GLU A 36 -16.01 0.14 7.51
CA GLU A 36 -16.86 1.14 8.17
C GLU A 36 -16.24 2.54 8.08
N VAL A 37 -17.07 3.56 7.96
CA VAL A 37 -16.67 4.97 8.07
C VAL A 37 -17.34 5.58 9.29
N TRP A 38 -16.53 6.28 10.08
CA TRP A 38 -16.92 6.99 11.28
C TRP A 38 -16.56 8.47 11.15
N ASP A 39 -17.35 9.36 11.76
CA ASP A 39 -17.05 10.79 11.77
C ASP A 39 -16.12 11.19 12.93
N ALA A 40 -15.72 12.46 12.94
CA ALA A 40 -14.85 13.02 13.97
C ALA A 40 -15.46 13.02 15.39
N ALA A 41 -16.78 12.85 15.51
CA ALA A 41 -17.49 12.71 16.78
C ALA A 41 -17.54 11.25 17.28
N GLY A 42 -17.06 10.31 16.47
CA GLY A 42 -17.16 8.87 16.76
C GLY A 42 -18.56 8.32 16.48
N THR A 43 -19.31 8.95 15.59
CA THR A 43 -20.59 8.45 15.10
C THR A 43 -20.36 7.58 13.87
N TRP A 44 -20.99 6.41 13.85
CA TRP A 44 -21.02 5.57 12.66
C TRP A 44 -21.75 6.29 11.52
N VAL A 45 -21.15 6.31 10.33
CA VAL A 45 -21.71 6.98 9.15
C VAL A 45 -22.23 5.98 8.12
N ARG A 46 -21.41 4.97 7.78
CA ARG A 46 -21.72 3.97 6.75
C ARG A 46 -20.82 2.75 6.84
N SER A 47 -21.24 1.67 6.19
CA SER A 47 -20.51 0.41 6.05
C SER A 47 -20.57 -0.09 4.62
N GLY A 48 -19.65 -0.99 4.27
CA GLY A 48 -19.51 -1.50 2.91
C GLY A 48 -18.62 -2.74 2.82
N HIS A 49 -18.49 -3.26 1.60
CA HIS A 49 -17.71 -4.46 1.30
C HIS A 49 -16.49 -4.11 0.45
N CYS A 50 -15.30 -4.28 1.03
CA CYS A 50 -14.02 -4.07 0.37
C CYS A 50 -13.32 -5.38 -0.01
N GLY A 51 -14.03 -6.51 -0.04
CA GLY A 51 -13.45 -7.82 -0.34
C GLY A 51 -12.83 -8.51 0.89
N ASP A 52 -12.32 -9.73 0.66
CA ASP A 52 -11.58 -10.56 1.62
C ASP A 52 -10.10 -10.61 1.24
N ALA A 53 -9.23 -11.00 2.18
CA ALA A 53 -7.78 -11.08 2.01
C ALA A 53 -7.18 -9.73 1.58
N VAL A 54 -7.60 -8.67 2.27
CA VAL A 54 -7.02 -7.33 2.13
C VAL A 54 -5.64 -7.29 2.78
N GLU A 55 -4.64 -6.85 2.03
CA GLU A 55 -3.24 -6.74 2.45
C GLU A 55 -2.85 -5.29 2.73
N HIS A 56 -3.34 -4.35 1.92
CA HIS A 56 -3.03 -2.93 2.05
C HIS A 56 -4.27 -2.06 1.87
N VAL A 57 -4.35 -0.97 2.64
CA VAL A 57 -5.36 0.08 2.47
C VAL A 57 -4.71 1.44 2.63
N LEU A 58 -4.84 2.32 1.61
CA LEU A 58 -4.34 3.69 1.67
C LEU A 58 -5.36 4.67 1.08
N ALA A 59 -5.78 5.64 1.89
CA ALA A 59 -6.64 6.75 1.45
C ALA A 59 -5.85 7.82 0.71
N THR A 60 -6.48 8.45 -0.27
CA THR A 60 -6.00 9.63 -0.99
C THR A 60 -6.50 10.92 -0.29
N PRO A 61 -5.88 12.08 -0.55
CA PRO A 61 -6.35 13.36 -0.02
C PRO A 61 -7.80 13.70 -0.36
N SER A 62 -8.31 13.26 -1.52
CA SER A 62 -9.71 13.49 -1.90
C SER A 62 -10.73 12.59 -1.17
N GLY A 63 -10.27 11.58 -0.43
CA GLY A 63 -11.13 10.65 0.30
C GLY A 63 -11.50 9.38 -0.45
N ASP A 64 -11.03 9.22 -1.69
CA ASP A 64 -10.95 7.90 -2.30
C ASP A 64 -9.89 7.05 -1.58
N PHE A 65 -9.88 5.76 -1.83
CA PHE A 65 -8.86 4.88 -1.26
C PHE A 65 -8.56 3.69 -2.16
N TRP A 66 -7.35 3.17 -1.99
CA TRP A 66 -6.84 2.01 -2.70
C TRP A 66 -6.75 0.83 -1.76
N VAL A 67 -7.15 -0.34 -2.26
CA VAL A 67 -7.06 -1.62 -1.56
C VAL A 67 -6.25 -2.58 -2.40
N GLY A 68 -5.12 -3.03 -1.86
CA GLY A 68 -4.30 -4.13 -2.38
C GLY A 68 -4.65 -5.43 -1.66
N TYR A 69 -4.63 -6.54 -2.38
CA TYR A 69 -5.03 -7.85 -1.86
C TYR A 69 -3.88 -8.86 -1.90
N PHE A 70 -3.95 -9.84 -1.00
CA PHE A 70 -2.99 -10.94 -0.86
C PHE A 70 -3.31 -12.13 -1.79
N ASP A 71 -2.37 -13.07 -1.95
CA ASP A 71 -2.46 -14.19 -2.91
C ASP A 71 -3.69 -15.09 -2.73
N GLU A 72 -4.17 -15.27 -1.50
CA GLU A 72 -5.37 -16.04 -1.20
C GLU A 72 -6.62 -15.46 -1.88
N ALA A 73 -6.67 -14.13 -2.07
CA ALA A 73 -7.77 -13.46 -2.76
C ALA A 73 -7.80 -13.87 -4.23
N ALA A 74 -6.62 -13.92 -4.86
CA ALA A 74 -6.41 -14.40 -6.22
C ALA A 74 -6.81 -15.88 -6.39
N ALA A 75 -6.57 -16.72 -5.38
CA ALA A 75 -6.96 -18.13 -5.40
C ALA A 75 -8.48 -18.36 -5.25
N SER A 76 -9.18 -17.46 -4.54
CA SER A 76 -10.62 -17.58 -4.26
C SER A 76 -11.56 -17.25 -5.43
N GLY A 77 -11.08 -16.57 -6.48
CA GLY A 77 -11.83 -16.30 -7.72
C GLY A 77 -12.10 -14.82 -8.02
N ARG A 78 -13.11 -14.55 -8.88
CA ARG A 78 -13.40 -13.24 -9.52
C ARG A 78 -14.11 -12.20 -8.61
N GLY A 79 -13.86 -12.24 -7.31
CA GLY A 79 -14.31 -11.19 -6.38
C GLY A 79 -13.46 -9.92 -6.50
N LEU A 80 -13.70 -8.92 -5.64
CA LEU A 80 -12.89 -7.70 -5.62
C LEU A 80 -11.39 -8.00 -5.47
N GLY A 81 -11.05 -8.96 -4.60
CA GLY A 81 -9.66 -9.37 -4.39
C GLY A 81 -9.02 -10.09 -5.57
N GLY A 82 -9.81 -10.69 -6.47
CA GLY A 82 -9.28 -11.31 -7.70
C GLY A 82 -8.63 -10.31 -8.65
N HIS A 83 -8.92 -9.01 -8.49
CA HIS A 83 -8.27 -7.95 -9.24
C HIS A 83 -6.89 -7.57 -8.67
N GLY A 84 -6.54 -7.97 -7.44
CA GLY A 84 -5.27 -7.64 -6.78
C GLY A 84 -5.12 -6.17 -6.36
N LEU A 85 -5.73 -5.23 -7.08
CA LEU A 85 -5.80 -3.80 -6.73
C LEU A 85 -7.15 -3.19 -7.15
N VAL A 86 -7.79 -2.46 -6.23
CA VAL A 86 -9.09 -1.79 -6.47
C VAL A 86 -9.09 -0.40 -5.87
N ARG A 87 -9.66 0.57 -6.60
CA ARG A 87 -9.97 1.91 -6.08
C ARG A 87 -11.41 1.96 -5.63
N PHE A 88 -11.63 2.53 -4.46
CA PHE A 88 -12.95 2.80 -3.89
C PHE A 88 -13.15 4.29 -3.71
N GLY A 89 -14.41 4.70 -3.77
CA GLY A 89 -14.83 6.03 -3.36
C GLY A 89 -15.04 6.11 -1.85
N ALA A 90 -15.10 7.32 -1.31
CA ALA A 90 -15.44 7.56 0.09
C ALA A 90 -16.79 6.92 0.50
N ASP A 91 -17.68 6.64 -0.44
CA ASP A 91 -18.96 5.92 -0.27
C ASP A 91 -18.83 4.39 -0.20
N LEU A 92 -17.60 3.87 -0.14
CA LEU A 92 -17.25 2.45 -0.10
C LEU A 92 -17.66 1.68 -1.38
N GLN A 93 -17.88 2.39 -2.50
CA GLN A 93 -18.17 1.77 -3.79
C GLN A 93 -16.92 1.68 -4.67
N PRO A 94 -16.69 0.56 -5.37
CA PRO A 94 -15.58 0.45 -6.32
C PRO A 94 -15.72 1.48 -7.45
N ARG A 95 -14.69 2.28 -7.66
CA ARG A 95 -14.58 3.24 -8.79
C ARG A 95 -13.78 2.68 -9.94
N TRP A 96 -12.81 1.83 -9.63
CA TRP A 96 -11.96 1.19 -10.62
C TRP A 96 -11.44 -0.14 -10.10
N ARG A 97 -11.27 -1.10 -10.99
CA ARG A 97 -10.73 -2.42 -10.69
C ARG A 97 -9.62 -2.71 -11.68
N TYR A 98 -8.49 -3.23 -11.19
CA TYR A 98 -7.39 -3.61 -12.05
C TYR A 98 -7.85 -4.61 -13.14
N PRO A 99 -7.53 -4.41 -14.42
CA PRO A 99 -8.14 -5.21 -15.48
C PRO A 99 -7.67 -6.67 -15.45
N PHE A 100 -8.58 -7.58 -15.78
CA PHE A 100 -8.21 -8.94 -16.16
C PHE A 100 -7.78 -8.96 -17.63
N ASN A 101 -6.76 -9.74 -17.97
CA ASN A 101 -6.36 -10.00 -19.37
C ASN A 101 -6.06 -8.71 -20.16
N ALA A 102 -5.23 -7.85 -19.60
CA ALA A 102 -4.67 -6.68 -20.29
C ALA A 102 -3.17 -6.91 -20.55
N ASP A 103 -2.52 -5.96 -21.22
CA ASP A 103 -1.04 -5.93 -21.36
C ASP A 103 -0.32 -5.62 -20.04
N LEU A 104 -1.07 -5.40 -18.96
CA LEU A 104 -0.54 -5.22 -17.62
C LEU A 104 -0.33 -6.58 -16.93
N PRO A 105 0.72 -6.72 -16.09
CA PRO A 105 0.96 -7.98 -15.38
C PRO A 105 -0.17 -8.27 -14.39
N ARG A 106 -0.43 -9.56 -14.17
CA ARG A 106 -1.40 -9.99 -13.15
C ARG A 106 -0.88 -9.59 -11.77
N ILE A 107 -1.76 -9.06 -10.92
CA ILE A 107 -1.49 -8.83 -9.50
C ILE A 107 -2.01 -10.02 -8.72
N ASP A 108 -1.11 -10.96 -8.44
CA ASP A 108 -1.42 -12.15 -7.63
C ASP A 108 -1.41 -11.78 -6.16
N ASP A 109 -0.40 -11.01 -5.76
CA ASP A 109 -0.23 -10.41 -4.44
C ASP A 109 0.37 -9.01 -4.62
N CYS A 110 -0.21 -8.05 -3.90
CA CYS A 110 0.26 -6.68 -3.83
C CYS A 110 1.28 -6.56 -2.68
N GLU A 111 2.54 -6.97 -2.90
CA GLU A 111 3.57 -7.03 -1.83
C GLU A 111 3.73 -5.69 -1.11
N ALA A 112 3.70 -4.58 -1.85
CA ALA A 112 3.73 -3.23 -1.29
C ALA A 112 2.79 -2.28 -2.01
N LEU A 113 2.18 -1.36 -1.26
CA LEU A 113 1.32 -0.29 -1.78
C LEU A 113 1.77 1.08 -1.25
N ASN A 114 1.76 2.09 -2.11
CA ASN A 114 1.91 3.49 -1.75
C ASN A 114 0.85 4.34 -2.49
N VAL A 115 0.47 5.46 -1.89
CA VAL A 115 -0.31 6.52 -2.52
C VAL A 115 0.51 7.82 -2.51
N HIS A 116 0.71 8.39 -3.70
CA HIS A 116 1.25 9.73 -3.88
C HIS A 116 0.22 10.60 -4.58
N GLU A 117 -0.21 11.67 -3.91
CA GLU A 117 -1.41 12.42 -4.29
C GLU A 117 -2.62 11.47 -4.38
N GLU A 118 -3.14 11.24 -5.58
CA GLU A 118 -4.26 10.36 -5.88
C GLU A 118 -3.83 9.03 -6.52
N ALA A 119 -2.55 8.92 -6.91
CA ALA A 119 -2.04 7.78 -7.66
C ALA A 119 -1.56 6.67 -6.72
N ALA A 120 -1.95 5.44 -7.03
CA ALA A 120 -1.41 4.26 -6.36
C ALA A 120 -0.16 3.76 -7.06
N TYR A 121 0.79 3.26 -6.29
CA TYR A 121 1.97 2.54 -6.75
C TYR A 121 2.02 1.19 -6.04
N ALA A 122 2.09 0.11 -6.81
CA ALA A 122 2.05 -1.25 -6.30
C ALA A 122 3.28 -2.04 -6.77
N SER A 123 3.97 -2.69 -5.83
CA SER A 123 4.93 -3.74 -6.16
C SER A 123 4.18 -5.07 -6.24
N VAL A 124 4.40 -5.80 -7.34
CA VAL A 124 3.58 -6.95 -7.69
C VAL A 124 4.37 -8.25 -7.59
N TYR A 125 3.86 -9.18 -6.78
CA TYR A 125 4.44 -10.51 -6.58
C TYR A 125 4.47 -11.32 -7.88
N ASN A 126 5.49 -12.18 -8.01
CA ASN A 126 5.83 -13.07 -9.13
C ASN A 126 6.25 -12.35 -10.43
N ALA A 127 5.54 -11.30 -10.85
CA ALA A 127 6.02 -10.45 -11.94
C ALA A 127 7.30 -9.70 -11.54
N GLN A 128 7.37 -9.25 -10.27
CA GLN A 128 8.40 -8.34 -9.76
C GLN A 128 8.37 -7.02 -10.52
N HIS A 129 7.17 -6.47 -10.76
CA HIS A 129 6.99 -5.21 -11.48
C HIS A 129 6.54 -4.10 -10.53
N LEU A 130 6.87 -2.85 -10.88
CA LEU A 130 6.30 -1.67 -10.26
C LEU A 130 5.19 -1.12 -11.17
N ILE A 131 3.97 -1.07 -10.65
CA ILE A 131 2.81 -0.55 -11.37
C ILE A 131 2.38 0.75 -10.73
N SER A 132 1.94 1.71 -11.55
CA SER A 132 1.22 2.88 -11.05
C SER A 132 -0.17 2.98 -11.65
N VAL A 133 -1.12 3.54 -10.90
CA VAL A 133 -2.47 3.81 -11.38
C VAL A 133 -2.86 5.23 -11.03
N ARG A 134 -3.20 6.03 -12.05
CA ARG A 134 -3.76 7.38 -11.89
C ARG A 134 -5.15 7.41 -12.53
N GLY A 135 -6.17 7.71 -11.73
CA GLY A 135 -7.55 7.65 -12.20
C GLY A 135 -7.94 6.21 -12.55
N SER A 136 -8.18 5.95 -13.84
CA SER A 136 -8.47 4.63 -14.39
C SER A 136 -7.37 4.09 -15.31
N HIS A 137 -6.22 4.76 -15.36
CA HIS A 137 -5.10 4.42 -16.24
C HIS A 137 -3.98 3.77 -15.42
N GLY A 138 -3.73 2.49 -15.68
CA GLY A 138 -2.60 1.75 -15.13
C GLY A 138 -1.41 1.79 -16.08
N VAL A 139 -0.21 1.93 -15.53
CA VAL A 139 1.07 1.91 -16.24
C VAL A 139 1.97 0.88 -15.57
N ASP A 140 2.51 -0.02 -16.37
CA ASP A 140 3.58 -0.92 -15.96
C ASP A 140 4.94 -0.26 -16.20
N HIS A 141 5.69 0.00 -15.12
CA HIS A 141 7.03 0.58 -15.19
C HIS A 141 8.12 -0.49 -15.39
N GLY A 142 7.74 -1.76 -15.46
CA GLY A 142 8.63 -2.88 -15.68
C GLY A 142 9.23 -3.45 -14.40
N LYS A 143 10.22 -4.33 -14.59
CA LYS A 143 10.80 -5.16 -13.52
C LYS A 143 11.62 -4.35 -12.52
N THR A 144 11.41 -4.64 -11.25
CA THR A 144 12.28 -4.20 -10.16
C THR A 144 13.49 -5.13 -10.04
N PRO A 145 14.63 -4.66 -9.48
CA PRO A 145 15.85 -5.48 -9.37
C PRO A 145 15.71 -6.73 -8.47
N HIS A 146 14.73 -6.74 -7.56
CA HIS A 146 14.39 -7.84 -6.66
C HIS A 146 12.90 -7.75 -6.28
N GLY A 147 12.33 -8.87 -5.82
CA GLY A 147 11.00 -8.94 -5.19
C GLY A 147 11.08 -8.98 -3.67
N GLY A 148 9.93 -9.16 -3.01
CA GLY A 148 9.83 -9.22 -1.56
C GLY A 148 9.83 -7.84 -0.90
N ALA A 149 9.36 -6.82 -1.62
CA ALA A 149 9.27 -5.47 -1.08
C ALA A 149 8.20 -5.42 0.01
N ALA A 150 8.60 -5.04 1.23
CA ALA A 150 7.68 -4.77 2.34
C ALA A 150 7.08 -3.37 2.26
N ALA A 151 7.77 -2.44 1.56
CA ALA A 151 7.28 -1.09 1.33
C ALA A 151 7.90 -0.48 0.07
N VAL A 152 7.23 0.53 -0.50
CA VAL A 152 7.75 1.31 -1.63
C VAL A 152 7.55 2.79 -1.34
N LEU A 153 8.59 3.61 -1.41
CA LEU A 153 8.51 5.07 -1.39
C LEU A 153 8.54 5.59 -2.83
N VAL A 154 7.80 6.65 -3.15
CA VAL A 154 7.75 7.23 -4.50
C VAL A 154 7.68 8.75 -4.47
N ASP A 155 8.40 9.38 -5.39
CA ASP A 155 8.32 10.81 -5.66
C ASP A 155 8.69 11.11 -7.12
N GLY A 156 7.67 11.28 -7.96
CA GLY A 156 7.83 11.45 -9.40
C GLY A 156 8.56 10.27 -10.04
N GLU A 157 9.73 10.54 -10.60
CA GLU A 157 10.61 9.57 -11.27
C GLU A 157 11.56 8.84 -10.29
N ARG A 158 11.43 9.07 -8.98
CA ARG A 158 12.25 8.43 -7.95
C ARG A 158 11.42 7.46 -7.14
N ALA A 159 12.01 6.33 -6.78
CA ALA A 159 11.42 5.39 -5.84
C ALA A 159 12.48 4.74 -4.95
N VAL A 160 12.03 4.12 -3.86
CA VAL A 160 12.87 3.26 -3.02
C VAL A 160 12.06 2.04 -2.63
N LEU A 161 12.58 0.85 -2.91
CA LEU A 161 12.03 -0.39 -2.35
C LEU A 161 12.65 -0.65 -0.99
N ILE A 162 11.80 -0.97 -0.02
CA ILE A 162 12.21 -1.43 1.29
C ILE A 162 11.90 -2.92 1.40
N GLY A 163 12.88 -3.70 1.80
CA GLY A 163 12.76 -5.13 2.04
C GLY A 163 13.44 -5.98 0.98
N GLY A 164 13.07 -7.25 0.98
CA GLY A 164 13.71 -8.32 0.25
C GLY A 164 13.52 -9.64 1.01
N TYR A 165 13.80 -10.75 0.34
CA TYR A 165 13.66 -12.06 0.97
C TYR A 165 14.85 -12.41 1.89
N GLY A 166 14.58 -13.23 2.90
CA GLY A 166 15.64 -13.80 3.74
C GLY A 166 16.43 -12.72 4.49
N ALA A 167 17.72 -12.59 4.21
CA ALA A 167 18.61 -11.63 4.88
C ALA A 167 18.43 -10.17 4.42
N ASP A 168 17.59 -9.95 3.40
CA ASP A 168 17.42 -8.65 2.74
C ASP A 168 16.19 -7.87 3.25
N TYR A 169 15.55 -8.34 4.32
CA TYR A 169 14.26 -7.85 4.84
C TYR A 169 14.21 -6.35 5.22
N ASP A 170 15.35 -5.69 5.37
CA ASP A 170 15.53 -4.28 5.76
C ASP A 170 16.43 -3.52 4.77
N LEU A 171 16.65 -4.04 3.55
CA LEU A 171 17.36 -3.31 2.52
C LEU A 171 16.51 -2.16 1.96
N ALA A 172 17.14 -1.01 1.81
CA ALA A 172 16.64 0.10 1.03
C ALA A 172 17.35 0.13 -0.32
N THR A 173 16.58 -0.01 -1.40
CA THR A 173 17.09 -0.01 -2.78
C THR A 173 16.57 1.21 -3.54
N PRO A 174 17.42 2.21 -3.80
CA PRO A 174 17.07 3.38 -4.59
C PRO A 174 16.82 3.03 -6.07
N LEU A 175 15.72 3.52 -6.62
CA LEU A 175 15.28 3.32 -7.99
C LEU A 175 15.00 4.65 -8.70
N SER A 176 15.19 4.65 -10.02
CA SER A 176 14.64 5.64 -10.95
C SER A 176 13.59 4.99 -11.84
N ILE A 177 12.61 5.78 -12.26
CA ILE A 177 11.49 5.39 -13.14
C ILE A 177 11.52 6.33 -14.34
N ASP A 178 11.81 5.78 -15.52
CA ASP A 178 11.81 6.54 -16.76
C ASP A 178 11.10 5.79 -17.91
N ALA A 179 11.22 6.28 -19.14
CA ALA A 179 10.59 5.67 -20.30
C ALA A 179 11.17 4.29 -20.69
N GLN A 180 12.35 3.94 -20.17
CA GLN A 180 12.97 2.62 -20.31
C GLN A 180 12.56 1.68 -19.18
N GLY A 181 11.90 2.19 -18.14
CA GLY A 181 11.33 1.46 -17.03
C GLY A 181 12.04 1.73 -15.70
N VAL A 182 11.97 0.77 -14.79
CA VAL A 182 12.65 0.85 -13.48
C VAL A 182 14.13 0.52 -13.61
N GLN A 183 15.01 1.37 -13.06
CA GLN A 183 16.45 1.14 -12.96
C GLN A 183 16.96 1.38 -11.54
N ALA A 184 18.08 0.74 -11.16
CA ALA A 184 18.77 1.04 -9.91
C ALA A 184 19.42 2.43 -10.00
N ALA A 185 19.21 3.25 -8.98
CA ALA A 185 19.63 4.66 -8.99
C ALA A 185 20.73 4.98 -7.95
N GLY A 186 21.30 3.95 -7.31
CA GLY A 186 22.34 4.12 -6.31
C GLY A 186 22.71 2.81 -5.61
N PRO A 187 23.67 2.85 -4.68
CA PRO A 187 23.98 1.69 -3.85
C PRO A 187 22.79 1.36 -2.94
N GLN A 188 22.61 0.07 -2.67
CA GLN A 188 21.71 -0.38 -1.61
C GLN A 188 22.27 0.02 -0.25
N SER A 189 21.37 0.31 0.68
CA SER A 189 21.69 0.56 2.08
C SER A 189 20.81 -0.30 2.97
N ARG A 190 21.17 -0.45 4.25
CA ARG A 190 20.37 -1.19 5.23
C ARG A 190 19.73 -0.21 6.20
N LEU A 191 18.43 -0.36 6.42
CA LEU A 191 17.74 0.38 7.46
C LEU A 191 18.14 -0.16 8.83
N VAL A 192 18.50 0.77 9.72
CA VAL A 192 18.80 0.48 11.12
C VAL A 192 18.06 1.46 12.02
N LEU A 193 17.84 1.06 13.26
CA LEU A 193 17.37 1.97 14.30
C LEU A 193 18.42 3.05 14.60
N PRO A 194 18.04 4.18 15.26
CA PRO A 194 18.97 5.26 15.58
C PRO A 194 20.18 4.84 16.44
N ASP A 195 20.07 3.73 17.17
CA ASP A 195 21.16 3.12 17.95
C ASP A 195 22.05 2.16 17.13
N GLY A 196 21.76 2.00 15.84
CA GLY A 196 22.47 1.13 14.90
C GLY A 196 21.98 -0.32 14.89
N MET A 197 20.95 -0.67 15.67
CA MET A 197 20.41 -2.03 15.70
C MET A 197 19.55 -2.34 14.46
N GLU A 198 19.49 -3.63 14.09
CA GLU A 198 18.63 -4.11 13.01
C GLU A 198 17.13 -3.89 13.29
N ILE A 199 16.35 -3.74 12.23
CA ILE A 199 14.90 -3.52 12.34
C ILE A 199 14.16 -4.85 12.26
N ARG A 200 13.59 -5.33 13.37
CA ARG A 200 12.72 -6.52 13.38
C ARG A 200 11.28 -6.17 13.70
N ASN A 201 10.35 -6.97 13.18
CA ASN A 201 8.91 -6.90 13.49
C ASN A 201 8.28 -5.51 13.26
N ALA A 202 8.84 -4.75 12.32
CA ALA A 202 8.30 -3.44 11.96
C ALA A 202 6.97 -3.59 11.22
N ARG A 203 6.02 -2.71 11.55
CA ARG A 203 4.88 -2.43 10.70
C ARG A 203 5.22 -1.22 9.84
N TRP A 204 5.23 -1.42 8.53
CA TRP A 204 5.56 -0.38 7.56
C TRP A 204 4.29 0.25 6.99
N THR A 205 4.36 1.54 6.70
CA THR A 205 3.43 2.18 5.78
C THR A 205 4.15 3.30 5.05
N CYS A 206 3.88 3.46 3.76
CA CYS A 206 4.45 4.54 2.96
C CYS A 206 3.37 5.48 2.45
N ARG A 207 3.70 6.77 2.35
CA ARG A 207 2.87 7.80 1.72
C ARG A 207 3.75 8.76 0.93
N GLY A 208 3.67 8.69 -0.39
CA GLY A 208 4.56 9.38 -1.31
C GLY A 208 6.03 9.15 -0.93
N PRO A 209 6.81 10.22 -0.66
CA PRO A 209 8.22 10.12 -0.33
C PRO A 209 8.50 9.67 1.10
N GLU A 210 7.48 9.34 1.91
CA GLU A 210 7.65 9.10 3.34
C GLU A 210 7.43 7.63 3.70
N LEU A 211 8.36 7.09 4.48
CA LEU A 211 8.26 5.81 5.16
C LEU A 211 7.96 6.05 6.62
N HIS A 212 6.97 5.32 7.14
CA HIS A 212 6.68 5.25 8.55
C HIS A 212 6.82 3.82 9.04
N ALA A 213 7.51 3.65 10.16
CA ALA A 213 7.69 2.36 10.81
C ALA A 213 7.18 2.45 12.25
N VAL A 214 6.41 1.45 12.67
CA VAL A 214 6.05 1.27 14.08
C VAL A 214 6.71 -0.01 14.58
N ILE A 215 7.54 0.13 15.62
CA ILE A 215 8.36 -0.92 16.20
C ILE A 215 8.22 -0.82 17.72
N ASP A 216 7.69 -1.87 18.36
CA ASP A 216 7.49 -1.93 19.82
C ASP A 216 6.80 -0.69 20.42
N GLY A 217 5.82 -0.13 19.69
CA GLY A 217 5.06 1.06 20.08
C GLY A 217 5.77 2.40 19.84
N SER A 218 7.00 2.38 19.34
CA SER A 218 7.73 3.56 18.89
C SER A 218 7.48 3.83 17.41
N TRP A 219 7.38 5.10 17.04
CA TRP A 219 7.20 5.54 15.67
C TRP A 219 8.50 6.15 15.13
N TYR A 220 8.91 5.66 13.96
CA TYR A 220 10.06 6.14 13.21
C TYR A 220 9.62 6.60 11.82
N ARG A 221 10.43 7.50 11.24
CA ARG A 221 10.19 8.04 9.90
C ARG A 221 11.51 8.16 9.16
N ALA A 222 11.47 7.84 7.87
CA ALA A 222 12.51 8.15 6.90
C ALA A 222 11.87 8.72 5.64
N SER A 223 12.61 9.54 4.91
CA SER A 223 12.19 10.12 3.65
C SER A 223 12.97 9.50 2.49
N LEU A 224 12.40 9.52 1.29
CA LEU A 224 13.06 9.09 0.06
C LEU A 224 14.44 9.73 -0.11
N ASN A 225 14.60 10.99 0.32
CA ASN A 225 15.87 11.72 0.23
C ASN A 225 16.98 11.17 1.14
N ASP A 226 16.64 10.36 2.14
CA ASP A 226 17.65 9.68 2.98
C ASP A 226 18.37 8.55 2.23
N PHE A 227 17.76 8.06 1.13
CA PHE A 227 18.30 7.00 0.26
C PHE A 227 18.68 7.52 -1.13
N HIS A 228 18.10 8.66 -1.52
CA HIS A 228 18.39 9.44 -2.72
C HIS A 228 18.78 10.86 -2.32
N PRO A 229 20.00 11.08 -1.77
CA PRO A 229 20.45 12.43 -1.51
C PRO A 229 20.45 13.21 -2.83
N ALA A 230 19.76 14.35 -2.87
CA ALA A 230 19.77 15.22 -4.02
C ALA A 230 21.22 15.56 -4.38
N ALA A 231 21.53 15.52 -5.69
CA ALA A 231 22.85 15.91 -6.20
C ALA A 231 23.17 17.38 -5.91
#